data_AF-A0A0G1CG35-F1
#
_entry.id   AF-A0A0G1CG35-F1
#
_cell.length_a   1.000
_cell.length_b   1.000
_cell.length_c   1.000
_cell.angle_alpha   90.00
_cell.angle_beta   90.00
_cell.angle_gamma   90.00
#
_symmetry.space_group_name_H-M   'P 1'
#
loop_
_entity.id
_entity.type
_entity.pdbx_description
1 polymer ?
#
loop_
_entity_poly.entity_id
_entity_poly.type
_entity_poly.pdbx_seq_one_letter_code
_entity_poly.pdbx_strand_id
1 'polypeptide(L)'
;MKKRMPHRRSAYLSLIATLLLLVALPFLYIGIQTTHEFLTRATGTKAAIIVDTTNLLEPIQPSWNSFAQGGEEQKNMLKPVSSKIAELSPRYIRIDHIYDHHRVVRRTASGTLEFDFKAVDDIVASILNTGAKPFFALSYMPQAIAQSDILSVPRDWNEWALVVQRTIERYSGKDGINLSDVQYEVWNEPDLFGNWKYAGNKNYLTLYEFAVKGAQNAQNVNEFKIGGPATTQLYKNWIVAFADYVTQNKLRLDFISWHRYTTDPTQFAKRCPAANYL
;
A
#
# COMPACT_ATOMS: atom_id res chain seq x y z
N MET A 1 -57.98 53.32 39.92
CA MET A 1 -57.58 53.52 38.50
C MET A 1 -56.65 52.40 38.05
N LYS A 2 -57.14 51.38 37.33
CA LYS A 2 -56.29 50.38 36.64
C LYS A 2 -56.17 50.81 35.17
N LYS A 3 -55.01 51.34 34.77
CA LYS A 3 -54.71 51.67 33.36
C LYS A 3 -54.75 50.39 32.53
N ARG A 4 -55.73 50.23 31.63
CA ARG A 4 -55.74 49.17 30.60
C ARG A 4 -54.53 49.39 29.68
N MET A 5 -53.65 48.39 29.56
CA MET A 5 -52.55 48.41 28.60
C MET A 5 -53.10 48.49 27.16
N PRO A 6 -52.45 49.26 26.26
CA PRO A 6 -52.95 49.44 24.89
C PRO A 6 -52.79 48.16 24.07
N HIS A 7 -53.88 47.73 23.44
CA HIS A 7 -54.06 46.49 22.68
C HIS A 7 -52.94 46.20 21.64
N ARG A 8 -52.31 47.26 21.09
CA ARG A 8 -51.19 47.16 20.14
C ARG A 8 -49.91 46.56 20.75
N ARG A 9 -49.56 46.86 22.01
CA ARG A 9 -48.33 46.33 22.65
C ARG A 9 -48.39 44.81 22.82
N SER A 10 -49.58 44.27 23.10
CA SER A 10 -49.80 42.82 23.19
C SER A 10 -49.59 42.13 21.84
N ALA A 11 -50.03 42.72 20.73
CA ALA A 11 -49.86 42.16 19.40
C ALA A 11 -48.39 42.14 18.94
N TYR A 12 -47.61 43.17 19.26
CA TYR A 12 -46.16 43.19 18.98
C TYR A 12 -45.40 42.15 19.80
N LEU A 13 -45.74 41.99 21.08
CA LEU A 13 -45.15 40.95 21.93
C LEU A 13 -45.48 39.55 21.40
N SER A 14 -46.72 39.31 20.98
CA SER A 14 -47.11 38.05 20.33
C SER A 14 -46.35 37.81 19.03
N LEU A 15 -46.19 38.83 18.17
CA LEU A 15 -45.46 38.71 16.91
C LEU A 15 -43.97 38.40 17.13
N ILE A 16 -43.33 39.09 18.08
CA ILE A 16 -41.94 38.84 18.46
C ILE A 16 -41.78 37.43 19.03
N ALA A 17 -42.69 36.99 19.90
CA ALA A 17 -42.68 35.64 20.44
C ALA A 17 -42.81 34.58 19.34
N THR A 18 -43.72 34.78 18.37
CA THR A 18 -43.88 33.87 17.23
C THR A 18 -42.63 33.82 16.35
N LEU A 19 -42.00 34.97 16.07
CA LEU A 19 -40.75 35.04 15.31
C LEU A 19 -39.60 34.34 16.05
N LEU A 20 -39.46 34.57 17.35
CA LEU A 20 -38.46 33.86 18.17
C LEU A 20 -38.69 32.36 18.16
N LEU A 21 -39.94 31.91 18.22
CA LEU A 21 -40.28 30.49 18.17
C LEU A 21 -39.97 29.87 16.80
N LEU A 22 -40.29 30.57 15.71
CA LEU A 22 -39.97 30.15 14.34
C LEU A 22 -38.47 30.06 14.09
N VAL A 23 -37.69 30.96 14.69
CA VAL A 23 -36.22 30.91 14.62
C VAL A 23 -35.68 29.80 15.52
N ALA A 24 -36.23 29.57 16.72
CA ALA A 24 -35.74 28.58 17.67
C ALA A 24 -36.06 27.13 17.28
N LEU A 25 -37.20 26.90 16.59
CA LEU A 25 -37.68 25.57 16.20
C LEU A 25 -36.65 24.74 15.39
N PRO A 26 -36.00 25.28 14.33
CA PRO A 26 -34.93 24.59 13.62
C PRO A 26 -33.76 24.21 14.52
N PHE A 27 -33.33 25.10 15.42
CA PHE A 27 -32.21 24.81 16.34
C PHE A 27 -32.57 23.77 17.38
N LEU A 28 -33.81 23.78 17.89
CA LEU A 28 -34.35 22.75 18.78
C LEU A 28 -34.42 21.39 18.07
N TYR A 29 -34.89 21.37 16.82
CA TYR A 29 -34.94 20.16 16.01
C TYR A 29 -33.53 19.59 15.77
N ILE A 30 -32.57 20.41 15.37
CA ILE A 30 -31.17 20.02 15.21
C ILE A 30 -30.56 19.54 16.54
N GLY A 31 -30.85 20.24 17.64
CA GLY A 31 -30.39 19.89 18.98
C GLY A 31 -30.92 18.53 19.44
N ILE A 32 -32.19 18.23 19.18
CA ILE A 32 -32.81 16.93 19.49
C ILE A 32 -32.17 15.82 18.66
N GLN A 33 -31.98 16.02 17.35
CA GLN A 33 -31.34 15.03 16.48
C GLN A 33 -29.91 14.73 16.93
N THR A 34 -29.14 15.78 17.21
CA THR A 34 -27.75 15.68 17.69
C THR A 34 -27.68 14.95 19.03
N THR A 35 -28.57 15.27 19.97
CA THR A 35 -28.63 14.63 21.28
C THR A 35 -29.04 13.16 21.19
N HIS A 36 -30.01 12.84 20.33
CA HIS A 36 -30.42 11.45 20.08
C HIS A 36 -29.28 10.65 19.46
N GLU A 37 -28.53 11.23 18.52
CA GLU A 37 -27.37 10.59 17.92
C GLU A 37 -26.24 10.37 18.94
N PHE A 38 -25.96 11.33 19.81
CA PHE A 38 -24.98 11.16 20.89
C PHE A 38 -25.42 10.13 21.94
N LEU A 39 -26.70 10.11 22.32
CA LEU A 39 -27.24 9.15 23.29
C LEU A 39 -27.27 7.72 22.73
N THR A 40 -27.70 7.55 21.47
CA THR A 40 -27.72 6.22 20.82
C THR A 40 -26.31 5.68 20.56
N ARG A 41 -25.32 6.55 20.28
CA ARG A 41 -23.90 6.16 20.20
C ARG A 41 -23.28 5.87 21.58
N ALA A 42 -23.83 6.44 22.66
CA ALA A 42 -23.34 6.23 24.03
C ALA A 42 -23.93 4.97 24.71
N THR A 43 -25.08 4.46 24.26
CA THR A 43 -25.63 3.19 24.73
C THR A 43 -24.99 2.02 24.00
N GLY A 44 -23.75 1.68 24.35
CA GLY A 44 -23.13 0.44 23.90
C GLY A 44 -23.80 -0.76 24.59
N THR A 45 -24.46 -1.63 23.82
CA THR A 45 -24.81 -2.97 24.32
C THR A 45 -23.51 -3.68 24.70
N LYS A 46 -23.40 -4.19 25.92
CA LYS A 46 -22.23 -4.99 26.31
C LYS A 46 -22.12 -6.19 25.36
N ALA A 47 -20.97 -6.34 24.71
CA ALA A 47 -20.70 -7.53 23.91
C ALA A 47 -20.72 -8.75 24.84
N ALA A 48 -21.68 -9.65 24.64
CA ALA A 48 -21.75 -10.93 25.35
C ALA A 48 -20.82 -11.93 24.65
N ILE A 49 -19.50 -11.74 24.83
CA ILE A 49 -18.49 -12.62 24.22
C ILE A 49 -18.39 -13.89 25.06
N ILE A 50 -18.80 -15.02 24.50
CA ILE A 50 -18.63 -16.35 25.08
C ILE A 50 -17.60 -17.08 24.21
N VAL A 51 -16.50 -17.52 24.83
CA VAL A 51 -15.46 -18.31 24.16
C VAL A 51 -15.67 -19.77 24.48
N ASP A 52 -16.18 -20.54 23.51
CA ASP A 52 -16.28 -21.98 23.62
C ASP A 52 -14.92 -22.62 23.31
N THR A 53 -14.27 -23.17 24.34
CA THR A 53 -12.97 -23.83 24.21
C THR A 53 -13.07 -25.31 23.81
N THR A 54 -14.29 -25.86 23.76
CA THR A 54 -14.54 -27.25 23.39
C THR A 54 -14.76 -27.44 21.89
N ASN A 55 -15.18 -26.38 21.19
CA ASN A 55 -15.35 -26.37 19.75
C ASN A 55 -14.17 -25.69 19.06
N LEU A 56 -13.12 -26.47 18.73
CA LEU A 56 -11.93 -25.96 18.06
C LEU A 56 -12.24 -25.63 16.60
N LEU A 57 -12.01 -24.37 16.21
CA LEU A 57 -12.01 -23.93 14.81
C LEU A 57 -10.64 -24.18 14.16
N GLU A 58 -10.58 -23.95 12.85
CA GLU A 58 -9.33 -24.04 12.07
C GLU A 58 -8.23 -23.11 12.64
N PRO A 59 -6.95 -23.50 12.54
CA PRO A 59 -5.84 -22.63 12.91
C PRO A 59 -5.89 -21.32 12.13
N ILE A 60 -5.87 -20.20 12.85
CA ILE A 60 -5.81 -18.89 12.20
C ILE A 60 -4.43 -18.74 11.55
N GLN A 61 -4.39 -18.66 10.22
CA GLN A 61 -3.20 -18.33 9.46
C GLN A 61 -3.04 -16.81 9.44
N PRO A 62 -2.04 -16.22 10.11
CA PRO A 62 -1.91 -14.78 10.18
C PRO A 62 -1.63 -14.20 8.78
N SER A 63 -2.57 -13.44 8.24
CA SER A 63 -2.37 -12.68 6.99
C SER A 63 -1.82 -11.27 7.25
N TRP A 64 -1.80 -10.84 8.52
CA TRP A 64 -1.43 -9.49 8.95
C TRP A 64 0.04 -9.35 9.37
N ASN A 65 0.80 -10.44 9.47
CA ASN A 65 2.18 -10.41 9.95
C ASN A 65 3.19 -10.13 8.82
N SER A 66 2.82 -9.35 7.81
CA SER A 66 3.76 -8.82 6.81
C SER A 66 3.69 -7.30 6.84
N PHE A 67 4.84 -6.65 6.86
CA PHE A 67 4.93 -5.20 7.02
C PHE A 67 5.45 -4.54 5.75
N ALA A 68 5.23 -3.24 5.63
CA ALA A 68 5.76 -2.43 4.56
C ALA A 68 6.36 -1.15 5.13
N GLN A 69 7.44 -0.69 4.51
CA GLN A 69 7.97 0.65 4.71
C GLN A 69 6.92 1.70 4.33
N GLY A 70 6.78 2.74 5.16
CA GLY A 70 5.82 3.83 4.97
C GLY A 70 6.44 5.20 4.74
N GLY A 71 7.77 5.30 4.57
CA GLY A 71 8.50 6.56 4.37
C GLY A 71 9.62 6.41 3.35
N GLU A 72 10.14 7.52 2.82
CA GLU A 72 11.14 7.55 1.73
C GLU A 72 12.57 7.80 2.27
N GLU A 73 13.02 6.95 3.21
CA GLU A 73 14.31 7.14 3.87
C GLU A 73 15.47 6.60 3.03
N GLN A 74 16.50 7.42 2.79
CA GLN A 74 17.72 6.98 2.09
C GLN A 74 18.61 6.10 2.97
N LYS A 75 18.44 6.16 4.28
CA LYS A 75 19.20 5.38 5.26
C LYS A 75 18.41 4.17 5.68
N ASN A 76 19.10 3.18 6.24
CA ASN A 76 18.47 1.99 6.81
C ASN A 76 17.60 2.33 8.03
N MET A 77 16.32 2.62 7.79
CA MET A 77 15.34 3.01 8.81
C MET A 77 14.93 1.85 9.72
N LEU A 78 15.17 0.60 9.29
CA LEU A 78 14.80 -0.59 10.05
C LEU A 78 15.81 -0.87 11.17
N LYS A 79 17.08 -0.53 10.96
CA LYS A 79 18.18 -0.85 11.88
C LYS A 79 17.96 -0.40 13.33
N PRO A 80 17.47 0.83 13.61
CA PRO A 80 17.26 1.29 14.99
C PRO A 80 16.09 0.59 15.71
N VAL A 81 15.19 -0.06 14.98
CA VAL A 81 13.94 -0.62 15.51
C VAL A 81 13.77 -2.12 15.24
N SER A 82 14.77 -2.78 14.65
CA SER A 82 14.69 -4.17 14.19
C SER A 82 14.36 -5.15 15.32
N SER A 83 14.87 -4.94 16.53
CA SER A 83 14.53 -5.77 17.70
C SER A 83 13.05 -5.69 18.07
N LYS A 84 12.46 -4.49 18.07
CA LYS A 84 11.03 -4.29 18.32
C LYS A 84 10.16 -4.88 17.22
N ILE A 85 10.63 -4.79 15.97
CA ILE A 85 9.95 -5.40 14.82
C ILE A 85 9.98 -6.93 14.95
N ALA A 86 11.09 -7.52 15.42
CA ALA A 86 11.24 -8.97 15.60
C ALA A 86 10.21 -9.54 16.59
N GLU A 87 9.86 -8.80 17.65
CA GLU A 87 8.83 -9.19 18.62
C GLU A 87 7.45 -9.43 17.96
N LEU A 88 7.19 -8.81 16.82
CA LEU A 88 5.94 -8.97 16.06
C LEU A 88 5.95 -10.17 15.10
N SER A 89 7.06 -10.92 15.03
CA SER A 89 7.24 -12.11 14.18
C SER A 89 6.82 -11.90 12.71
N PRO A 90 7.35 -10.87 12.02
CA PRO A 90 7.00 -10.61 10.64
C PRO A 90 7.48 -11.71 9.70
N ARG A 91 6.64 -12.08 8.75
CA ARG A 91 6.97 -13.02 7.66
C ARG A 91 7.71 -12.31 6.52
N TYR A 92 7.24 -11.13 6.14
CA TYR A 92 7.85 -10.30 5.11
C TYR A 92 7.94 -8.84 5.55
N ILE A 93 8.96 -8.14 5.07
CA ILE A 93 9.05 -6.68 5.14
C ILE A 93 9.24 -6.14 3.72
N ARG A 94 8.26 -5.37 3.24
CA ARG A 94 8.27 -4.70 1.95
C ARG A 94 9.07 -3.40 2.03
N ILE A 95 10.01 -3.22 1.10
CA ILE A 95 10.80 -1.98 0.94
C ILE A 95 10.75 -1.51 -0.51
N ASP A 96 10.73 -0.19 -0.70
CA ASP A 96 10.81 0.49 -1.98
C ASP A 96 12.10 1.33 -2.07
N HIS A 97 12.28 2.06 -3.18
CA HIS A 97 13.46 2.89 -3.45
C HIS A 97 14.81 2.15 -3.41
N ILE A 98 14.80 0.83 -3.66
CA ILE A 98 16.00 0.00 -3.58
C ILE A 98 17.08 0.38 -4.60
N TYR A 99 16.72 1.11 -5.66
CA TYR A 99 17.67 1.47 -6.72
C TYR A 99 18.12 2.94 -6.67
N ASP A 100 17.19 3.88 -6.59
CA ASP A 100 17.45 5.31 -6.75
C ASP A 100 18.12 5.94 -5.52
N HIS A 101 17.78 5.51 -4.31
CA HIS A 101 18.42 5.98 -3.08
C HIS A 101 19.80 5.36 -2.84
N HIS A 102 20.07 4.20 -3.42
CA HIS A 102 21.25 3.40 -3.09
C HIS A 102 22.30 3.31 -4.20
N ARG A 103 22.06 3.98 -5.34
CA ARG A 103 22.99 4.04 -6.48
C ARG A 103 23.44 2.65 -6.94
N VAL A 104 22.52 1.68 -6.92
CA VAL A 104 22.79 0.26 -7.19
C VAL A 104 23.44 0.05 -8.55
N VAL A 105 23.10 0.89 -9.53
CA VAL A 105 23.61 0.80 -10.89
C VAL A 105 24.43 2.03 -11.23
N ARG A 106 25.64 1.79 -11.72
CA ARG A 106 26.52 2.83 -12.27
C ARG A 106 26.83 2.49 -13.72
N ARG A 107 27.05 3.51 -14.53
CA ARG A 107 27.58 3.35 -15.89
C ARG A 107 29.02 3.84 -15.92
N THR A 108 29.93 3.01 -16.40
CA THR A 108 31.33 3.36 -16.59
C THR A 108 31.50 4.28 -17.80
N ALA A 109 32.67 4.89 -17.96
CA ALA A 109 32.99 5.68 -19.15
C ALA A 109 32.95 4.87 -20.46
N SER A 110 33.17 3.54 -20.39
CA SER A 110 33.06 2.63 -21.53
C SER A 110 31.61 2.23 -21.87
N GLY A 111 30.62 2.69 -21.09
CA GLY A 111 29.20 2.38 -21.29
C GLY A 111 28.71 1.11 -20.58
N THR A 112 29.59 0.38 -19.89
CA THR A 112 29.27 -0.85 -19.15
C THR A 112 28.51 -0.53 -17.86
N LEU A 113 27.53 -1.36 -17.50
CA LEU A 113 26.84 -1.26 -16.21
C LEU A 113 27.58 -2.02 -15.12
N GLU A 114 27.80 -1.35 -13.98
CA GLU A 114 28.35 -1.91 -12.76
C GLU A 114 27.29 -1.89 -11.65
N PHE A 115 27.34 -2.89 -10.77
CA PHE A 115 26.34 -3.13 -9.74
C PHE A 115 26.96 -3.10 -8.34
N ASP A 116 26.42 -2.27 -7.44
CA ASP A 116 26.81 -2.19 -6.02
C ASP A 116 25.56 -2.26 -5.13
N PHE A 117 25.33 -3.42 -4.52
CA PHE A 117 24.18 -3.66 -3.65
C PHE A 117 24.45 -3.36 -2.17
N LYS A 118 25.65 -2.87 -1.80
CA LYS A 118 26.10 -2.82 -0.39
C LYS A 118 25.14 -2.08 0.55
N ALA A 119 24.53 -0.98 0.08
CA ALA A 119 23.59 -0.22 0.91
C ALA A 119 22.26 -0.96 1.10
N VAL A 120 21.77 -1.63 0.06
CA VAL A 120 20.56 -2.44 0.11
C VAL A 120 20.81 -3.72 0.92
N ASP A 121 22.01 -4.31 0.84
CA ASP A 121 22.42 -5.46 1.67
C ASP A 121 22.35 -5.14 3.18
N ASP A 122 22.72 -3.93 3.61
CA ASP A 122 22.58 -3.51 5.03
C ASP A 122 21.11 -3.42 5.45
N ILE A 123 20.21 -2.99 4.55
CA ILE A 123 18.75 -2.98 4.81
C ILE A 123 18.23 -4.42 4.89
N VAL A 124 18.63 -5.28 3.96
CA VAL A 124 18.25 -6.70 3.95
C VAL A 124 18.75 -7.41 5.21
N ALA A 125 19.97 -7.13 5.67
CA ALA A 125 20.46 -7.65 6.94
C ALA A 125 19.58 -7.24 8.12
N SER A 126 19.10 -5.99 8.16
CA SER A 126 18.13 -5.54 9.16
C SER A 126 16.81 -6.31 9.09
N ILE A 127 16.30 -6.60 7.88
CA ILE A 127 15.08 -7.39 7.68
C ILE A 127 15.28 -8.83 8.19
N LEU A 128 16.38 -9.47 7.81
CA LEU A 128 16.69 -10.84 8.22
C LEU A 128 16.84 -10.94 9.75
N ASN A 129 17.41 -9.92 10.39
CA ASN A 129 17.52 -9.85 11.85
C ASN A 129 16.15 -9.78 12.57
N THR A 130 15.06 -9.43 11.86
CA THR A 130 13.71 -9.51 12.43
C THR A 130 13.06 -10.89 12.26
N GLY A 131 13.74 -11.83 11.59
CA GLY A 131 13.18 -13.12 11.17
C GLY A 131 12.32 -13.04 9.90
N ALA A 132 12.18 -11.86 9.29
CA ALA A 132 11.40 -11.69 8.05
C ALA A 132 12.25 -11.97 6.81
N LYS A 133 11.57 -12.20 5.69
CA LYS A 133 12.15 -12.21 4.35
C LYS A 133 11.90 -10.86 3.64
N PRO A 134 12.80 -10.42 2.75
CA PRO A 134 12.57 -9.19 2.00
C PRO A 134 11.44 -9.37 0.97
N PHE A 135 10.62 -8.33 0.85
CA PHE A 135 9.70 -8.13 -0.26
C PHE A 135 10.14 -6.84 -0.98
N PHE A 136 10.80 -6.99 -2.13
CA PHE A 136 11.32 -5.86 -2.87
C PHE A 136 10.26 -5.27 -3.76
N ALA A 137 9.98 -3.97 -3.64
CA ALA A 137 9.50 -3.19 -4.78
C ALA A 137 10.72 -2.85 -5.65
N LEU A 138 10.69 -3.32 -6.91
CA LEU A 138 11.73 -3.07 -7.90
C LEU A 138 11.60 -1.62 -8.39
N SER A 139 11.98 -0.66 -7.54
CA SER A 139 11.77 0.77 -7.74
C SER A 139 12.87 1.65 -7.13
N TYR A 140 12.93 2.94 -7.50
CA TYR A 140 12.49 3.44 -8.81
C TYR A 140 13.58 3.22 -9.86
N MET A 141 13.52 3.83 -11.04
CA MET A 141 14.50 3.57 -12.09
C MET A 141 15.91 4.02 -11.66
N PRO A 142 16.96 3.17 -11.77
CA PRO A 142 18.32 3.62 -11.54
C PRO A 142 18.70 4.75 -12.50
N GLN A 143 19.26 5.84 -11.98
CA GLN A 143 19.63 7.02 -12.78
C GLN A 143 20.56 6.69 -13.96
N ALA A 144 21.42 5.68 -13.82
CA ALA A 144 22.35 5.24 -14.87
C ALA A 144 21.67 4.67 -16.14
N ILE A 145 20.42 4.21 -16.01
CA ILE A 145 19.64 3.63 -17.11
C ILE A 145 18.35 4.41 -17.39
N ALA A 146 17.95 5.36 -16.54
CA ALA A 146 16.76 6.19 -16.71
C ALA A 146 16.89 7.14 -17.92
N GLN A 147 15.82 7.29 -18.72
CA GLN A 147 15.80 8.22 -19.85
C GLN A 147 15.87 9.69 -19.42
N SER A 148 15.06 10.09 -18.42
CA SER A 148 15.03 11.47 -17.91
C SER A 148 15.25 11.53 -16.39
N ASP A 149 14.46 10.78 -15.64
CA ASP A 149 14.39 10.82 -14.18
C ASP A 149 14.07 9.42 -13.61
N ILE A 150 14.06 9.30 -12.29
CA ILE A 150 13.85 8.00 -11.62
C ILE A 150 12.47 7.41 -11.92
N LEU A 151 11.49 8.20 -12.35
CA LEU A 151 10.14 7.72 -12.69
C LEU A 151 9.99 7.42 -14.18
N SER A 152 11.00 7.69 -15.01
CA SER A 152 10.98 7.53 -16.46
C SER A 152 11.17 6.09 -16.92
N VAL A 153 10.93 5.84 -18.21
CA VAL A 153 11.30 4.57 -18.85
C VAL A 153 12.83 4.43 -18.89
N PRO A 154 13.37 3.20 -19.00
CA PRO A 154 14.80 3.05 -19.23
C PRO A 154 15.18 3.53 -20.64
N ARG A 155 16.45 3.89 -20.83
CA ARG A 155 17.05 4.20 -22.14
C ARG A 155 17.11 2.96 -23.04
N ASP A 156 17.30 1.80 -22.41
CA ASP A 156 17.24 0.49 -23.04
C ASP A 156 16.51 -0.48 -22.10
N TRP A 157 15.47 -1.12 -22.63
CA TRP A 157 14.69 -2.09 -21.87
C TRP A 157 15.48 -3.34 -21.48
N ASN A 158 16.52 -3.71 -22.24
CA ASN A 158 17.41 -4.81 -21.87
C ASN A 158 18.28 -4.47 -20.67
N GLU A 159 18.63 -3.20 -20.48
CA GLU A 159 19.33 -2.77 -19.27
C GLU A 159 18.43 -2.89 -18.04
N TRP A 160 17.14 -2.55 -18.17
CA TRP A 160 16.17 -2.82 -17.09
C TRP A 160 16.06 -4.31 -16.77
N ALA A 161 15.96 -5.17 -17.80
CA ALA A 161 15.98 -6.62 -17.60
C ALA A 161 17.26 -7.09 -16.89
N LEU A 162 18.42 -6.54 -17.26
CA LEU A 162 19.69 -6.85 -16.61
C LEU A 162 19.71 -6.41 -15.14
N VAL A 163 19.16 -5.25 -14.81
CA VAL A 163 19.04 -4.81 -13.40
C VAL A 163 18.22 -5.79 -12.59
N VAL A 164 17.05 -6.20 -13.09
CA VAL A 164 16.19 -7.17 -12.41
C VAL A 164 16.90 -8.52 -12.27
N GLN A 165 17.58 -8.99 -13.32
CA GLN A 165 18.41 -10.21 -13.26
C GLN A 165 19.44 -10.13 -12.14
N ARG A 166 20.26 -9.06 -12.09
CA ARG A 166 21.31 -8.90 -11.08
C ARG A 166 20.75 -8.78 -9.66
N THR A 167 19.60 -8.13 -9.48
CA THR A 167 18.92 -8.07 -8.19
C THR A 167 18.46 -9.45 -7.72
N ILE A 168 17.92 -10.26 -8.61
CA ILE A 168 17.49 -11.63 -8.29
C ILE A 168 18.69 -12.53 -8.00
N GLU A 169 19.74 -12.48 -8.83
CA GLU A 169 21.00 -13.18 -8.57
C GLU A 169 21.63 -12.75 -7.25
N ARG A 170 21.54 -11.46 -6.88
CA ARG A 170 22.08 -10.98 -5.60
C ARG A 170 21.37 -11.61 -4.40
N TYR A 171 20.04 -11.60 -4.36
CA TYR A 171 19.30 -11.98 -3.16
C TYR A 171 18.83 -13.43 -3.16
N SER A 172 18.37 -13.93 -4.30
CA SER A 172 17.89 -15.32 -4.47
C SER A 172 18.97 -16.24 -5.05
N GLY A 173 20.08 -15.72 -5.58
CA GLY A 173 21.18 -16.54 -6.10
C GLY A 173 21.91 -17.30 -4.99
N LYS A 174 22.24 -18.56 -5.27
CA LYS A 174 22.99 -19.42 -4.34
C LYS A 174 24.41 -18.91 -4.09
N ASP A 175 24.96 -18.19 -5.06
CA ASP A 175 26.26 -17.49 -4.95
C ASP A 175 26.13 -16.07 -4.38
N GLY A 176 24.89 -15.61 -4.11
CA GLY A 176 24.56 -14.32 -3.53
C GLY A 176 24.28 -14.40 -2.03
N ILE A 177 23.20 -13.75 -1.57
CA ILE A 177 22.69 -13.88 -0.19
C ILE A 177 21.98 -15.22 0.03
N ASN A 178 21.63 -15.94 -1.04
CA ASN A 178 21.08 -17.30 -0.99
C ASN A 178 19.76 -17.40 -0.20
N LEU A 179 18.85 -16.46 -0.41
CA LEU A 179 17.51 -16.48 0.20
C LEU A 179 16.53 -17.28 -0.66
N SER A 180 15.54 -17.92 -0.02
CA SER A 180 14.38 -18.53 -0.69
C SER A 180 13.11 -17.75 -0.38
N ASP A 181 12.10 -17.89 -1.23
CA ASP A 181 10.78 -17.24 -1.16
C ASP A 181 10.81 -15.70 -1.13
N VAL A 182 11.86 -15.08 -1.70
CA VAL A 182 11.90 -13.63 -1.87
C VAL A 182 10.77 -13.19 -2.80
N GLN A 183 10.13 -12.06 -2.49
CA GLN A 183 9.08 -11.46 -3.32
C GLN A 183 9.64 -10.26 -4.08
N TYR A 184 9.38 -10.19 -5.38
CA TYR A 184 9.78 -9.10 -6.26
C TYR A 184 8.52 -8.45 -6.88
N GLU A 185 8.08 -7.34 -6.32
CA GLU A 185 7.03 -6.49 -6.90
C GLU A 185 7.62 -5.61 -8.00
N VAL A 186 7.03 -5.62 -9.18
CA VAL A 186 7.47 -4.71 -10.24
C VAL A 186 6.86 -3.33 -10.00
N TRP A 187 7.72 -2.35 -9.73
CA TRP A 187 7.39 -0.94 -9.53
C TRP A 187 6.60 -0.64 -8.25
N ASN A 188 6.22 0.64 -8.08
CA ASN A 188 5.36 1.13 -7.02
C ASN A 188 4.38 2.15 -7.61
N GLU A 189 3.07 1.91 -7.43
CA GLU A 189 1.97 2.80 -7.82
C GLU A 189 2.13 3.45 -9.20
N PRO A 190 2.26 2.65 -10.29
CA PRO A 190 2.45 3.17 -11.65
C PRO A 190 1.28 4.06 -12.09
N ASP A 191 0.08 3.86 -11.56
CA ASP A 191 -1.10 4.68 -11.84
C ASP A 191 -1.02 6.10 -11.27
N LEU A 192 -0.13 6.33 -10.29
CA LEU A 192 0.08 7.63 -9.65
C LEU A 192 1.45 8.22 -9.98
N PHE A 193 2.53 7.49 -9.74
CA PHE A 193 3.89 8.03 -9.91
C PHE A 193 4.33 7.93 -11.37
N GLY A 194 4.87 9.02 -11.91
CA GLY A 194 5.53 9.01 -13.21
C GLY A 194 4.60 8.97 -14.43
N ASN A 195 3.29 9.12 -14.28
CA ASN A 195 2.33 9.03 -15.39
C ASN A 195 2.42 7.72 -16.19
N TRP A 196 2.79 6.61 -15.55
CA TRP A 196 2.71 5.31 -16.22
C TRP A 196 1.25 4.96 -16.53
N LYS A 197 1.07 4.22 -17.61
CA LYS A 197 -0.22 3.69 -18.06
C LYS A 197 -0.06 2.22 -18.41
N TYR A 198 -1.15 1.50 -18.59
CA TYR A 198 -1.14 0.16 -19.18
C TYR A 198 -1.19 0.18 -20.72
N ALA A 199 -0.89 1.33 -21.35
CA ALA A 199 -0.90 1.53 -22.79
C ALA A 199 0.02 2.71 -23.19
N GLY A 200 0.28 2.86 -24.50
CA GLY A 200 1.09 3.96 -25.04
C GLY A 200 2.60 3.76 -24.85
N ASN A 201 3.37 4.85 -24.95
CA ASN A 201 4.85 4.77 -24.93
C ASN A 201 5.42 4.49 -23.54
N LYS A 202 4.83 5.09 -22.48
CA LYS A 202 5.23 4.86 -21.09
C LYS A 202 4.32 3.81 -20.46
N ASN A 203 4.58 2.56 -20.85
CA ASN A 203 3.71 1.43 -20.57
C ASN A 203 4.26 0.53 -19.45
N TYR A 204 3.51 0.42 -18.36
CA TYR A 204 3.80 -0.48 -17.25
C TYR A 204 3.84 -1.94 -17.70
N LEU A 205 3.02 -2.35 -18.67
CA LEU A 205 3.01 -3.71 -19.17
C LEU A 205 4.35 -4.10 -19.80
N THR A 206 4.99 -3.17 -20.52
CA THR A 206 6.34 -3.34 -21.06
C THR A 206 7.39 -3.37 -19.95
N LEU A 207 7.25 -2.52 -18.93
CA LEU A 207 8.13 -2.57 -17.74
C LEU A 207 8.08 -3.93 -17.05
N TYR A 208 6.88 -4.48 -16.89
CA TYR A 208 6.68 -5.81 -16.33
C TYR A 208 7.25 -6.91 -17.22
N GLU A 209 7.02 -6.86 -18.54
CA GLU A 209 7.56 -7.82 -19.50
C GLU A 209 9.09 -7.94 -19.37
N PHE A 210 9.80 -6.81 -19.35
CA PHE A 210 11.25 -6.82 -19.26
C PHE A 210 11.76 -7.16 -17.85
N ALA A 211 11.00 -6.89 -16.80
CA ALA A 211 11.31 -7.41 -15.46
C ALA A 211 11.22 -8.94 -15.43
N VAL A 212 10.18 -9.52 -16.04
CA VAL A 212 10.03 -10.98 -16.15
C VAL A 212 11.14 -11.60 -17.01
N LYS A 213 11.54 -10.96 -18.12
CA LYS A 213 12.71 -11.41 -18.90
C LYS A 213 13.99 -11.43 -18.06
N GLY A 214 14.23 -10.39 -17.27
CA GLY A 214 15.35 -10.35 -16.32
C GLY A 214 15.28 -11.48 -15.30
N ALA A 215 14.09 -11.72 -14.74
CA ALA A 215 13.85 -12.81 -13.80
C ALA A 215 14.07 -14.21 -14.40
N GLN A 216 13.70 -14.41 -15.67
CA GLN A 216 13.94 -15.66 -16.40
C GLN A 216 15.42 -15.86 -16.75
N ASN A 217 16.18 -14.79 -16.94
CA ASN A 217 17.60 -14.85 -17.24
C ASN A 217 18.48 -15.11 -16.01
N ALA A 218 17.94 -14.95 -14.79
CA ALA A 218 18.69 -15.17 -13.56
C ALA A 218 19.09 -16.63 -13.40
N GLN A 219 20.36 -16.87 -13.07
CA GLN A 219 20.95 -18.21 -13.02
C GLN A 219 21.31 -18.63 -11.59
N ASN A 220 21.24 -19.94 -11.32
CA ASN A 220 21.62 -20.53 -10.03
C ASN A 220 20.89 -19.89 -8.83
N VAL A 221 19.57 -19.74 -8.93
CA VAL A 221 18.72 -19.09 -7.92
C VAL A 221 17.82 -20.08 -7.19
N ASN A 222 17.50 -19.78 -5.93
CA ASN A 222 16.44 -20.44 -5.18
C ASN A 222 15.06 -20.01 -5.68
N GLU A 223 14.01 -20.67 -5.17
CA GLU A 223 12.64 -20.24 -5.42
C GLU A 223 12.40 -18.80 -4.96
N PHE A 224 11.78 -18.00 -5.81
CA PHE A 224 11.34 -16.64 -5.56
C PHE A 224 9.99 -16.41 -6.25
N LYS A 225 9.35 -15.27 -6.01
CA LYS A 225 8.11 -14.89 -6.69
C LYS A 225 8.21 -13.49 -7.28
N ILE A 226 7.54 -13.26 -8.41
CA ILE A 226 7.45 -11.96 -9.09
C ILE A 226 5.98 -11.60 -9.38
N GLY A 227 5.62 -10.33 -9.21
CA GLY A 227 4.24 -9.88 -9.36
C GLY A 227 4.06 -8.36 -9.42
N GLY A 228 2.80 -7.91 -9.47
CA GLY A 228 2.40 -6.50 -9.63
C GLY A 228 0.86 -6.38 -9.78
N PRO A 229 0.27 -5.25 -10.20
CA PRO A 229 0.91 -4.03 -10.69
C PRO A 229 1.19 -2.96 -9.63
N ALA A 230 1.01 -3.28 -8.35
CA ALA A 230 1.27 -2.36 -7.23
C ALA A 230 0.49 -1.04 -7.32
N THR A 231 -0.74 -1.06 -7.88
CA THR A 231 -1.52 0.18 -8.09
C THR A 231 -2.00 0.78 -6.76
N THR A 232 -2.24 2.10 -6.70
CA THR A 232 -2.69 2.79 -5.46
C THR A 232 -4.00 2.23 -4.87
N GLN A 233 -4.80 1.56 -5.71
CA GLN A 233 -6.05 0.90 -5.38
C GLN A 233 -6.35 -0.28 -6.28
N LEU A 234 -7.36 -1.07 -5.91
CA LEU A 234 -7.88 -2.14 -6.75
C LEU A 234 -8.70 -1.56 -7.91
N TYR A 235 -8.03 -1.26 -9.02
CA TYR A 235 -8.66 -0.80 -10.26
C TYR A 235 -8.91 -1.97 -11.21
N LYS A 236 -10.19 -2.32 -11.43
CA LYS A 236 -10.56 -3.45 -12.30
C LYS A 236 -9.94 -3.35 -13.69
N ASN A 237 -9.90 -2.17 -14.30
CA ASN A 237 -9.32 -1.97 -15.63
C ASN A 237 -7.80 -2.25 -15.67
N TRP A 238 -7.05 -1.80 -14.65
CA TRP A 238 -5.62 -2.09 -14.55
C TRP A 238 -5.36 -3.59 -14.37
N ILE A 239 -6.07 -4.23 -13.43
CA ILE A 239 -5.88 -5.65 -13.14
C ILE A 239 -6.23 -6.53 -14.35
N VAL A 240 -7.35 -6.24 -15.03
CA VAL A 240 -7.76 -7.01 -16.22
C VAL A 240 -6.76 -6.79 -17.36
N ALA A 241 -6.40 -5.55 -17.68
CA ALA A 241 -5.42 -5.27 -18.74
C ALA A 241 -4.06 -5.94 -18.47
N PHE A 242 -3.63 -5.93 -17.20
CA PHE A 242 -2.40 -6.60 -16.78
C PHE A 242 -2.48 -8.12 -16.93
N ALA A 243 -3.55 -8.75 -16.42
CA ALA A 243 -3.74 -10.20 -16.51
C ALA A 243 -3.88 -10.68 -17.96
N ASP A 244 -4.60 -9.93 -18.80
CA ASP A 244 -4.75 -10.22 -20.23
C ASP A 244 -3.39 -10.18 -20.92
N TYR A 245 -2.60 -9.14 -20.67
CA TYR A 245 -1.27 -8.99 -21.26
C TYR A 245 -0.30 -10.09 -20.81
N VAL A 246 -0.27 -10.41 -19.52
CA VAL A 246 0.52 -11.52 -18.97
C VAL A 246 0.15 -12.83 -19.65
N THR A 247 -1.14 -13.11 -19.80
CA THR A 247 -1.63 -14.35 -20.43
C THR A 247 -1.27 -14.42 -21.91
N GLN A 248 -1.52 -13.34 -22.66
CA GLN A 248 -1.25 -13.26 -24.10
C GLN A 248 0.25 -13.44 -24.42
N ASN A 249 1.12 -12.86 -23.58
CA ASN A 249 2.57 -12.90 -23.77
C ASN A 249 3.25 -14.04 -23.00
N LYS A 250 2.48 -14.92 -22.34
CA LYS A 250 2.98 -16.08 -21.56
C LYS A 250 4.02 -15.68 -20.52
N LEU A 251 3.79 -14.55 -19.86
CA LEU A 251 4.68 -14.03 -18.83
C LEU A 251 4.44 -14.74 -17.50
N ARG A 252 5.49 -14.84 -16.70
CA ARG A 252 5.39 -15.32 -15.31
C ARG A 252 4.63 -14.30 -14.46
N LEU A 253 3.71 -14.78 -13.63
CA LEU A 253 2.98 -13.99 -12.64
C LEU A 253 2.67 -14.88 -11.43
N ASP A 254 3.32 -14.62 -10.30
CA ASP A 254 3.16 -15.43 -9.09
C ASP A 254 2.19 -14.81 -8.08
N PHE A 255 1.99 -13.49 -8.13
CA PHE A 255 1.04 -12.78 -7.28
C PHE A 255 0.55 -11.48 -7.92
N ILE A 256 -0.63 -11.02 -7.46
CA ILE A 256 -1.18 -9.71 -7.81
C ILE A 256 -1.11 -8.79 -6.58
N SER A 257 -0.78 -7.52 -6.77
CA SER A 257 -0.65 -6.55 -5.69
C SER A 257 -1.30 -5.19 -6.01
N TRP A 258 -1.78 -4.53 -4.96
CA TRP A 258 -2.32 -3.16 -4.97
C TRP A 258 -2.30 -2.60 -3.54
N HIS A 259 -2.45 -1.29 -3.41
CA HIS A 259 -2.52 -0.59 -2.13
C HIS A 259 -3.95 -0.20 -1.77
N ARG A 260 -4.17 0.21 -0.52
CA ARG A 260 -5.47 0.74 -0.10
C ARG A 260 -5.28 1.70 1.07
N TYR A 261 -5.66 2.94 0.84
CA TYR A 261 -5.75 3.96 1.87
C TYR A 261 -7.18 4.49 1.95
N THR A 262 -7.63 4.79 3.17
CA THR A 262 -8.90 5.46 3.44
C THR A 262 -8.80 6.19 4.77
N THR A 263 -9.34 7.41 4.84
CA THR A 263 -9.52 8.16 6.10
C THR A 263 -10.78 7.72 6.84
N ASP A 264 -11.70 7.02 6.15
CA ASP A 264 -12.91 6.45 6.72
C ASP A 264 -12.73 4.94 6.96
N PRO A 265 -12.57 4.50 8.22
CA PRO A 265 -12.39 3.09 8.55
C PRO A 265 -13.64 2.25 8.25
N THR A 266 -14.83 2.86 8.15
CA THR A 266 -16.06 2.12 7.84
C THR A 266 -16.05 1.51 6.43
N GLN A 267 -15.20 2.02 5.53
CA GLN A 267 -15.01 1.45 4.20
C GLN A 267 -14.37 0.05 4.24
N PHE A 268 -13.56 -0.26 5.24
CA PHE A 268 -13.04 -1.63 5.42
C PHE A 268 -14.13 -2.57 5.93
N ALA A 269 -14.98 -2.10 6.86
CA ALA A 269 -16.07 -2.90 7.43
C ALA A 269 -17.10 -3.34 6.36
N LYS A 270 -17.45 -2.45 5.42
CA LYS A 270 -18.42 -2.72 4.34
C LYS A 270 -18.00 -3.84 3.37
N ARG A 271 -16.73 -4.27 3.41
CA ARG A 271 -16.18 -5.31 2.51
C ARG A 271 -15.72 -6.57 3.24
N CYS A 272 -15.95 -6.69 4.54
CA CYS A 272 -15.79 -7.93 5.30
C CYS A 272 -17.14 -8.67 5.33
N PRO A 273 -17.39 -9.66 4.45
CA PRO A 273 -18.64 -10.44 4.50
C PRO A 273 -18.82 -11.24 5.81
N ALA A 274 -17.76 -11.35 6.62
CA ALA A 274 -17.82 -11.96 7.96
C ALA A 274 -18.67 -11.16 8.97
N ALA A 275 -19.01 -9.89 8.70
CA ALA A 275 -19.89 -9.11 9.57
C ALA A 275 -21.39 -9.42 9.39
N ASN A 276 -21.75 -10.28 8.43
CA ASN A 276 -23.13 -10.74 8.22
C ASN A 276 -23.44 -12.07 8.92
N TYR A 277 -22.51 -12.59 9.73
CA TYR A 277 -22.66 -13.84 10.49
C TYR A 277 -22.50 -13.66 12.02
N LEU A 278 -22.65 -12.43 12.52
CA LEU A 278 -22.89 -12.13 13.94
C LEU A 278 -24.26 -11.46 14.07
#